data_AF-A0A0F9QKH0-F1
#
_entry.id   AF-A0A0F9QKH0-F1
#
_cell.length_a   1.000
_cell.length_b   1.000
_cell.length_c   1.000
_cell.angle_alpha   90.00
_cell.angle_beta   90.00
_cell.angle_gamma   90.00
#
_symmetry.space_group_name_H-M   'P 1'
#
loop_
_entity.id
_entity.type
_entity.pdbx_description
1 polymer ?
#
loop_
_entity_poly.entity_id
_entity_poly.type
_entity_poly.pdbx_seq_one_letter_code
_entity_poly.pdbx_strand_id
1 'polypeptide(L)' 'MSEEFVFGWHAVEAVLKRESGRLQRVWIQTGRQDKRVKSITSALDEL' A
#
# COMPACT_ATOMS: atom_id res chain seq x y z
N MET A 1 3.89 -20.34 -7.31
CA MET A 1 4.03 -19.10 -6.53
C MET A 1 2.62 -18.57 -6.26
N SER A 2 2.21 -18.45 -5.01
CA SER A 2 0.90 -17.91 -4.64
C SER A 2 1.04 -16.42 -4.38
N GLU A 3 0.33 -15.60 -5.13
CA GLU A 3 0.20 -14.17 -4.83
C GLU A 3 -0.69 -14.02 -3.59
N GLU A 4 -0.22 -13.29 -2.58
CA GLU A 4 -0.97 -12.97 -1.37
C GLU A 4 -1.53 -11.56 -1.49
N PHE A 5 -2.83 -11.39 -1.25
CA PHE A 5 -3.49 -10.10 -1.32
C PHE A 5 -3.80 -9.58 0.08
N VAL A 6 -3.36 -8.35 0.35
CA VAL A 6 -3.64 -7.64 1.60
C VAL A 6 -4.70 -6.58 1.33
N PHE A 7 -5.76 -6.58 2.13
CA PHE A 7 -6.88 -5.64 1.98
C PHE A 7 -7.04 -4.76 3.22
N GLY A 8 -7.43 -3.51 2.98
CA GLY A 8 -7.71 -2.53 4.03
C GLY A 8 -6.50 -1.67 4.40
N TRP A 9 -6.76 -0.39 4.70
CA TRP A 9 -5.72 0.61 4.92
C TRP A 9 -4.76 0.26 6.06
N HIS A 10 -5.29 -0.20 7.20
CA HIS A 10 -4.45 -0.54 8.35
C HIS A 10 -3.52 -1.74 8.09
N ALA A 11 -3.99 -2.74 7.35
CA ALA A 11 -3.18 -3.90 7.01
C ALA A 11 -2.07 -3.51 6.03
N VAL A 12 -2.41 -2.73 5.00
CA VAL A 12 -1.44 -2.21 4.02
C VAL A 12 -0.38 -1.33 4.70
N GLU A 13 -0.79 -0.40 5.58
CA GLU A 13 0.16 0.42 6.35
C GLU A 13 1.06 -0.41 7.28
N ALA A 14 0.51 -1.46 7.91
CA ALA A 14 1.28 -2.31 8.80
C ALA A 14 2.35 -3.10 8.04
N VAL A 15 2.01 -3.65 6.86
CA VAL A 15 2.98 -4.33 6.00
C VAL A 15 4.02 -3.36 5.48
N LEU A 16 3.60 -2.18 5.00
CA LEU A 16 4.53 -1.17 4.48
C LEU A 16 5.57 -0.74 5.53
N LYS A 17 5.17 -0.59 6.79
CA LYS A 17 6.08 -0.19 7.89
C LYS A 17 7.02 -1.28 8.36
N ARG A 18 6.60 -2.55 8.31
CA ARG A 18 7.35 -3.67 8.91
C ARG A 18 8.17 -4.44 7.88
N GLU A 19 7.60 -4.63 6.69
CA GLU A 19 8.06 -5.56 5.66
C GLU A 19 7.81 -4.94 4.27
N SER A 20 8.31 -3.72 4.04
CA SER A 20 8.05 -2.96 2.80
C SER A 20 8.32 -3.75 1.53
N GLY A 21 9.38 -4.58 1.51
CA GLY A 21 9.74 -5.44 0.38
C GLY A 21 8.73 -6.56 0.04
N ARG A 22 7.72 -6.81 0.89
CA ARG A 22 6.61 -7.73 0.57
C ARG A 22 5.54 -7.07 -0.31
N LEU A 23 5.42 -5.75 -0.31
CA LEU A 23 4.48 -5.04 -1.17
C LEU A 23 5.10 -4.84 -2.55
N GLN A 24 4.81 -5.75 -3.47
CA GLN A 24 5.29 -5.65 -4.85
C GLN A 24 4.43 -4.74 -5.73
N ARG A 25 3.13 -4.63 -5.41
CA ARG A 25 2.16 -3.81 -6.16
C ARG A 25 1.04 -3.37 -5.26
N VAL A 26 0.56 -2.14 -5.46
CA VAL A 26 -0.61 -1.60 -4.77
C VAL A 26 -1.62 -1.10 -5.80
N TRP A 27 -2.87 -1.49 -5.64
CA TRP A 27 -3.99 -0.97 -6.43
C TRP A 27 -4.79 0.02 -5.62
N ILE A 28 -5.07 1.17 -6.23
CA ILE A 28 -5.74 2.28 -5.58
C ILE A 28 -6.91 2.73 -6.43
N GLN A 29 -8.05 2.98 -5.79
CA GLN A 29 -9.20 3.57 -6.45
C GLN A 29 -8.88 5.02 -6.85
N THR A 30 -8.97 5.31 -8.15
CA THR A 30 -8.77 6.65 -8.69
C THR A 30 -10.06 7.49 -8.64
N GLY A 31 -9.96 8.81 -8.82
CA GLY A 31 -11.10 9.72 -8.82
C GLY A 31 -11.64 10.09 -7.43
N ARG A 32 -10.97 9.64 -6.36
CA ARG A 32 -11.25 10.05 -4.98
C ARG A 32 -10.05 10.76 -4.38
N GLN A 33 -10.31 11.88 -3.71
CA GLN A 33 -9.35 12.58 -2.88
C GLN A 33 -9.35 11.92 -1.49
N ASP A 34 -8.48 10.92 -1.29
CA ASP A 34 -8.27 10.29 0.03
C ASP A 34 -6.85 10.58 0.53
N LYS A 35 -6.76 11.20 1.73
CA LYS A 35 -5.47 11.51 2.36
C LYS A 35 -4.61 10.28 2.62
N ARG A 36 -5.22 9.11 2.84
CA ARG A 36 -4.51 7.85 3.09
C ARG A 36 -3.84 7.32 1.84
N VAL A 37 -4.49 7.51 0.69
CA VAL A 37 -3.90 7.18 -0.63
C VAL A 37 -2.59 7.92 -0.80
N LYS A 38 -2.60 9.24 -0.59
CA LYS A 38 -1.40 10.07 -0.72
C LYS A 38 -0.28 9.60 0.21
N SER A 39 -0.60 9.29 1.47
CA SER A 39 0.40 8.80 2.43
C SER A 39 1.03 7.47 2.01
N ILE A 40 0.23 6.54 1.46
CA ILE A 40 0.72 5.22 1.04
C ILE A 40 1.54 5.33 -0.25
N THR A 41 1.07 6.10 -1.24
CA THR A 41 1.81 6.27 -2.49
C THR A 41 3.13 6.99 -2.27
N SER A 42 3.16 8.05 -1.45
CA SER A 42 4.41 8.76 -1.16
C SER A 42 5.45 7.86 -0.47
N ALA A 43 5.03 7.03 0.47
CA ALA A 43 5.94 6.10 1.14
C ALA A 43 6.43 4.95 0.23
N LEU A 44 5.69 4.61 -0.82
CA LEU A 44 6.13 3.65 -1.85
C LEU A 44 7.06 4.27 -2.88
N ASP A 45 6.85 5.54 -3.24
CA ASP A 45 7.73 6.27 -4.16
C ASP A 45 9.15 6.50 -3.58
N GLU A 46 9.30 6.41 -2.26
CA GLU A 46 10.58 6.53 -1.54
C GLU A 46 11.36 5.21 -1.42
N LEU A 47 10.78 4.07 -1.84
CA LEU A 47 11.40 2.74 -1.81
C LEU A 47 12.12 2.39 -3.13
#